data_AF-A0A8C6MT50-F1
#
_entry.id   AF-A0A8C6MT50-F1
#
_cell.length_a   1.000
_cell.length_b   1.000
_cell.length_c   1.000
_cell.angle_alpha   90.00
_cell.angle_beta   90.00
_cell.angle_gamma   90.00
#
_symmetry.space_group_name_H-M   'P 1'
#
loop_
_entity.id
_entity.type
_entity.pdbx_description
1 polymer ?
#
loop_
_entity_poly.entity_id
_entity_poly.type
_entity_poly.pdbx_seq_one_letter_code
_entity_poly.pdbx_strand_id
1 'polypeptide(L)'
;MSGSKYKPAPLATLPSTLDPAEYDVSPETRRAQVERLSIRARLKREYLLQYNDPKRGSDGFPPGLEKLVPLCIVSAFLSETWP
;
A
#
# COMPACT_ATOMS: atom_id res chain seq x y z
N MET A 1 -18.26 -24.00 -19.55
CA MET A 1 -18.37 -22.61 -20.06
C MET A 1 -17.03 -21.94 -19.88
N SER A 2 -16.30 -21.64 -20.96
CA SER A 2 -15.07 -20.83 -20.87
C SER A 2 -15.45 -19.35 -20.83
N GLY A 3 -15.20 -18.67 -19.71
CA GLY A 3 -15.36 -17.23 -19.63
C GLY A 3 -14.45 -16.52 -20.64
N SER A 4 -14.88 -15.35 -21.13
CA SER A 4 -14.06 -14.51 -22.00
C SER A 4 -12.79 -14.07 -21.27
N LYS A 5 -11.61 -14.42 -21.81
CA LYS A 5 -10.31 -14.07 -21.22
C LYS A 5 -10.09 -12.55 -21.28
N TYR A 6 -9.78 -11.95 -20.13
CA TYR A 6 -9.52 -10.52 -20.00
C TYR A 6 -8.31 -10.11 -20.84
N LYS A 7 -8.45 -9.01 -21.60
CA LYS A 7 -7.36 -8.42 -22.39
C LYS A 7 -6.97 -7.09 -21.75
N PRO A 8 -5.76 -6.98 -21.16
CA PRO A 8 -5.32 -5.71 -20.59
C PRO A 8 -5.17 -4.67 -21.69
N ALA A 9 -5.52 -3.43 -21.38
CA ALA A 9 -5.33 -2.27 -22.25
C ALA A 9 -4.52 -1.19 -21.49
N PRO A 10 -3.92 -0.20 -22.17
CA PRO A 10 -3.08 0.81 -21.51
C PRO A 10 -3.76 1.58 -20.37
N LEU A 11 -5.10 1.71 -20.41
CA LEU A 11 -5.91 2.35 -19.38
C LEU A 11 -6.69 1.34 -18.51
N ALA A 12 -6.59 0.05 -18.81
CA ALA A 12 -7.28 -1.03 -18.13
C ALA A 12 -6.25 -2.10 -17.74
N THR A 13 -5.57 -1.85 -16.61
CA THR A 13 -4.63 -2.78 -16.01
C THR A 13 -5.33 -4.06 -15.60
N LEU A 14 -4.60 -5.18 -15.68
CA LEU A 14 -5.08 -6.48 -15.22
C LEU A 14 -5.46 -6.40 -13.74
N PRO A 15 -6.64 -6.90 -13.33
CA PRO A 15 -6.96 -7.08 -11.91
C PRO A 15 -5.93 -8.00 -11.26
N SER A 16 -5.49 -7.67 -10.04
CA SER A 16 -4.49 -8.47 -9.30
C SER A 16 -4.92 -9.93 -9.10
N THR A 17 -6.23 -10.17 -8.92
CA THR A 17 -6.78 -11.52 -8.77
C THR A 17 -6.67 -12.40 -10.02
N LEU A 18 -6.45 -11.79 -11.18
CA LEU A 18 -6.32 -12.47 -12.46
C LEU A 18 -4.85 -12.68 -12.86
N ASP A 19 -3.91 -12.09 -12.12
CA ASP A 19 -2.49 -12.27 -12.34
C ASP A 19 -2.05 -13.63 -11.78
N PRO A 20 -1.52 -14.55 -12.61
CA PRO A 20 -1.00 -15.82 -12.12
C PRO A 20 0.12 -15.62 -11.09
N ALA A 21 0.89 -14.53 -11.22
CA ALA A 21 2.00 -14.22 -10.33
C ALA A 21 1.55 -13.82 -8.91
N GLU A 22 0.28 -13.43 -8.73
CA GLU A 22 -0.26 -13.12 -7.40
C GLU A 22 -0.34 -14.39 -6.52
N TYR A 23 -0.56 -15.54 -7.14
CA TYR A 23 -0.66 -16.83 -6.43
C TYR A 23 0.68 -17.57 -6.34
N ASP A 24 1.79 -16.97 -6.79
CA ASP A 24 3.11 -17.58 -6.71
C ASP A 24 3.63 -17.59 -5.27
N VAL A 25 3.47 -18.74 -4.60
CA VAL A 25 3.87 -18.96 -3.19
C VAL A 25 5.38 -19.25 -3.04
N SER A 26 6.22 -18.70 -3.93
CA SER A 26 7.65 -18.95 -3.87
C SER A 26 8.27 -18.37 -2.58
N PRO A 27 9.31 -18.98 -2.02
CA PRO A 27 9.95 -18.46 -0.81
C PRO A 27 10.61 -17.10 -1.06
N GLU A 28 11.00 -16.80 -2.30
CA GLU A 28 11.64 -15.54 -2.68
C GLU A 28 10.63 -14.39 -2.75
N THR A 29 9.43 -14.63 -3.32
CA THR A 29 8.34 -13.63 -3.36
C THR A 29 7.92 -13.26 -1.94
N ARG A 30 7.84 -14.25 -1.03
CA ARG A 30 7.54 -14.02 0.39
C ARG A 30 8.61 -13.14 1.07
N ARG A 31 9.90 -13.37 0.81
CA ARG A 31 10.99 -12.53 1.36
C ARG A 31 10.88 -11.10 0.86
N ALA A 32 10.71 -10.91 -0.45
CA ALA A 32 10.53 -9.59 -1.05
C ALA A 32 9.29 -8.86 -0.50
N GLN A 33 8.19 -9.58 -0.27
CA GLN A 33 6.99 -9.02 0.38
C GLN A 33 7.28 -8.60 1.83
N VAL A 34 7.94 -9.45 2.62
CA VAL A 34 8.30 -9.12 4.02
C VAL A 34 9.23 -7.91 4.08
N GLU A 35 10.22 -7.82 3.20
CA GLU A 35 11.12 -6.65 3.12
C GLU A 35 10.32 -5.37 2.83
N ARG A 36 9.45 -5.39 1.80
CA ARG A 36 8.56 -4.26 1.48
C ARG A 36 7.66 -3.89 2.67
N LEU A 37 7.07 -4.87 3.34
CA LEU A 37 6.20 -4.66 4.49
C LEU A 37 6.96 -4.10 5.70
N SER A 38 8.19 -4.55 5.94
CA SER A 38 9.02 -4.06 7.04
C SER A 38 9.38 -2.58 6.87
N ILE A 39 9.71 -2.15 5.65
CA ILE A 39 9.95 -0.74 5.31
C ILE A 39 8.67 0.06 5.52
N ARG A 40 7.52 -0.43 5.02
CA ARG A 40 6.22 0.24 5.20
C ARG A 40 5.85 0.40 6.67
N ALA A 41 6.03 -0.65 7.47
CA ALA A 41 5.71 -0.64 8.89
C ALA A 41 6.60 0.35 9.68
N ARG A 42 7.90 0.39 9.37
CA ARG A 42 8.83 1.34 9.97
C ARG A 42 8.41 2.79 9.67
N LEU A 43 8.15 3.11 8.41
CA LEU A 43 7.73 4.46 8.01
C LEU A 43 6.38 4.86 8.62
N LYS A 44 5.41 3.92 8.66
CA LYS A 44 4.10 4.15 9.32
C LYS A 44 4.28 4.47 10.80
N ARG A 45 5.16 3.74 11.50
CA ARG A 45 5.44 3.97 12.92
C ARG A 45 6.08 5.33 13.17
N GLU A 46 7.11 5.69 12.40
CA GLU A 46 7.79 6.98 12.51
C GLU A 46 6.80 8.14 12.29
N TYR A 47 5.92 8.02 11.30
CA TYR A 47 4.86 9.00 11.06
C TYR A 47 3.84 9.06 12.21
N LEU A 48 3.33 7.93 12.69
CA LEU A 48 2.33 7.89 13.75
C LEU A 48 2.86 8.44 15.08
N LEU A 49 4.14 8.25 15.39
CA LEU A 49 4.77 8.83 16.57
C LEU A 49 4.81 10.36 16.50
N GLN A 50 5.12 10.92 15.34
CA GLN A 50 5.05 12.36 15.13
C GLN A 50 3.60 12.86 15.15
N TYR A 51 2.68 12.14 14.52
CA TYR A 51 1.27 12.54 14.44
C TYR A 51 0.56 12.54 15.79
N ASN A 52 0.82 11.55 16.64
CA ASN A 52 0.16 11.39 17.93
C ASN A 52 0.72 12.28 19.06
N ASP A 53 1.76 13.09 18.81
CA ASP A 53 2.31 13.97 19.83
C ASP A 53 1.33 15.12 20.13
N PRO A 54 0.77 15.23 21.35
CA PRO A 54 -0.19 16.29 21.71
C PRO A 54 0.44 17.69 21.70
N LYS A 55 1.78 17.79 21.67
CA LYS A 55 2.51 19.06 21.55
C LYS A 55 2.73 19.48 20.09
N ARG A 56 2.35 18.64 19.13
CA ARG A 56 2.40 18.97 17.71
C ARG A 56 1.24 19.91 17.38
N GLY A 57 1.41 21.18 17.77
CA GLY A 57 0.60 22.28 17.28
C GLY A 57 0.58 22.26 15.75
N SER A 58 -0.51 22.75 15.17
CA SER A 58 -0.94 22.71 13.76
C SER A 58 0.09 23.12 12.68
N ASP A 59 1.28 23.58 13.07
CA ASP A 59 2.19 24.34 12.22
C ASP A 59 3.42 23.55 11.77
N GLY A 60 3.52 22.28 12.18
CA GLY A 60 4.67 21.41 11.90
C GLY A 60 4.42 20.35 10.83
N PHE A 61 3.91 20.74 9.66
CA PHE A 61 3.85 19.83 8.51
C PHE A 61 5.17 19.96 7.71
N PRO A 62 6.00 18.90 7.59
CA PRO A 62 7.24 18.99 6.82
C PRO A 62 6.94 19.16 5.32
N PRO A 63 7.62 20.09 4.63
CA PRO A 63 7.37 20.34 3.21
C PRO A 63 7.73 19.08 2.41
N GLY A 64 6.75 18.55 1.66
CA GLY A 64 6.91 17.37 0.82
C GLY A 64 6.08 16.15 1.21
N LEU A 65 5.54 16.11 2.43
CA LEU A 65 4.61 15.04 2.86
C LEU A 65 3.13 15.37 2.55
N GLU A 66 2.83 16.60 2.12
CA GLU A 66 1.47 17.12 1.98
C GLU A 66 0.68 16.36 0.90
N LYS A 67 1.41 15.85 -0.10
CA LYS A 67 0.84 15.10 -1.23
C LYS A 67 0.86 13.58 -1.04
N LEU A 68 1.59 13.07 -0.04
CA LEU A 68 1.75 11.63 0.22
C LEU A 68 0.95 11.14 1.43
N VAL A 69 0.59 12.03 2.36
CA VAL A 69 -0.22 11.72 3.54
C VAL A 69 -1.62 11.16 3.20
N PRO A 70 -2.41 11.73 2.26
CA PRO A 70 -3.71 11.14 1.94
C PRO A 70 -3.59 9.79 1.22
N LEU A 71 -2.59 9.58 0.35
CA LEU A 71 -2.45 8.32 -0.39
C LEU A 71 -2.01 7.14 0.51
N CYS A 72 -1.09 7.37 1.44
CA CYS A 72 -0.65 6.33 2.38
C CYS A 72 -1.70 6.02 3.45
N ILE A 73 -2.47 7.02 3.90
CA ILE A 73 -3.57 6.83 4.85
C ILE A 73 -4.76 6.15 4.16
N VAL A 74 -5.16 6.60 2.96
CA VAL A 74 -6.26 5.97 2.20
C VAL A 74 -5.89 4.53 1.83
N SER A 75 -4.67 4.25 1.38
CA SER A 75 -4.25 2.87 1.06
C SER A 75 -4.06 1.97 2.29
N ALA A 76 -3.71 2.52 3.46
CA ALA A 76 -3.67 1.74 4.70
C ALA A 76 -5.08 1.46 5.25
N PHE A 77 -6.00 2.41 5.12
CA PHE A 77 -7.37 2.27 5.60
C PHE A 77 -8.23 1.38 4.68
N LEU A 78 -8.03 1.45 3.36
CA LEU A 78 -8.78 0.62 2.40
C LEU A 78 -8.38 -0.86 2.42
N SER A 79 -7.14 -1.20 2.81
CA SER A 79 -6.70 -2.61 2.89
C SER A 79 -7.04 -3.31 4.20
N GLU A 80 -7.30 -2.57 5.30
CA GLU A 80 -7.71 -3.16 6.58
C GLU A 80 -9.24 -3.28 6.74
N THR A 81 -10.04 -2.72 5.81
CA THR A 81 -11.51 -2.62 5.95
C THR A 81 -12.34 -3.24 4.83
N TRP A 82 -11.77 -4.04 3.94
CA TRP A 82 -12.58 -4.82 2.99
C TRP A 82 -12.06 -6.26 2.82
N PRO A 83 -12.91 -7.29 3.02
CA PRO A 83 -12.55 -8.69 2.83
C PRO A 83 -12.27 -9.07 1.37
#